data_AF-A0A4C2EFA8-F1
#
_entry.id   AF-A0A4C2EFA8-F1
#
_cell.length_a   1.000
_cell.length_b   1.000
_cell.length_c   1.000
_cell.angle_alpha   90.00
_cell.angle_beta   90.00
_cell.angle_gamma   90.00
#
_symmetry.space_group_name_H-M   'P 1'
#
loop_
_entity.id
_entity.type
_entity.pdbx_description
1 polymer ?
#
loop_
_entity_poly.entity_id
_entity_poly.type
_entity_poly.pdbx_seq_one_letter_code
_entity_poly.pdbx_strand_id
1 'polypeptide(L)'
;MPFPKISIIFCIKCKWNLRSSWYMQELLQTFGDQLGEVSLIPGPQGQFKILGQEKEGGEEILIWDRIINGGFPDSKYLKQRVKALLFHDEVSIGKHNESGSKGSSGNFELLRSNDACAIDCKDCQTD
;
A
#
# COMPACT_ATOMS: atom_id res chain seq x y z
N MET A 1 3.41 4.75 -21.02
CA MET A 1 2.77 3.52 -20.49
C MET A 1 1.41 3.90 -19.93
N PRO A 2 0.41 3.00 -19.94
CA PRO A 2 -0.91 3.29 -19.39
C PRO A 2 -0.85 3.58 -17.87
N PHE A 3 -1.83 4.33 -17.38
CA PHE A 3 -2.08 4.69 -15.98
C PHE A 3 -3.54 4.34 -15.65
N PRO A 4 -3.91 4.13 -14.38
CA PRO A 4 -3.13 4.24 -13.14
C PRO A 4 -2.09 3.15 -12.89
N LYS A 5 -1.08 3.43 -12.07
CA LYS A 5 -0.02 2.50 -11.66
C LYS A 5 -0.05 2.24 -10.16
N ILE A 6 0.37 1.05 -9.74
CA ILE A 6 0.51 0.69 -8.33
C ILE A 6 1.91 0.12 -8.07
N SER A 7 2.58 0.63 -7.05
CA SER A 7 3.89 0.16 -6.61
C SER A 7 3.78 -0.48 -5.23
N ILE A 8 4.10 -1.78 -5.12
CA ILE A 8 4.15 -2.51 -3.86
C ILE A 8 5.62 -2.61 -3.45
N ILE A 9 6.01 -1.81 -2.47
CA ILE A 9 7.37 -1.80 -1.90
C ILE A 9 7.39 -2.75 -0.71
N PHE A 10 8.30 -3.72 -0.69
CA PHE A 10 8.36 -4.71 0.37
C PHE A 10 9.77 -5.12 0.73
N CYS A 11 9.98 -5.41 2.01
CA CYS A 11 11.24 -5.96 2.48
C CYS A 11 11.42 -7.43 2.03
N ILE A 12 12.50 -7.70 1.29
CA ILE A 12 12.86 -9.06 0.87
C ILE A 12 13.26 -9.92 2.07
N LYS A 13 14.07 -9.40 3.01
CA LYS A 13 14.58 -10.17 4.16
C LYS A 13 13.48 -10.73 5.05
N CYS A 14 12.37 -10.01 5.15
CA CYS A 14 11.21 -10.43 5.93
C CYS A 14 10.34 -11.48 5.19
N LYS A 15 10.76 -11.98 4.02
CA LYS A 15 10.08 -13.01 3.21
C LYS A 15 8.63 -12.65 2.84
N TRP A 16 8.36 -11.35 2.62
CA TRP A 16 7.03 -10.87 2.21
C TRP A 16 6.82 -10.86 0.70
N ASN A 17 7.70 -11.46 -0.09
CA ASN A 17 7.57 -11.59 -1.54
C ASN A 17 6.26 -12.28 -1.93
N LEU A 18 5.90 -13.38 -1.25
CA LEU A 18 4.68 -14.13 -1.55
C LEU A 18 3.43 -13.30 -1.24
N ARG A 19 3.41 -12.62 -0.10
CA ARG A 19 2.31 -11.73 0.29
C ARG A 19 2.17 -10.56 -0.69
N SER A 20 3.27 -9.96 -1.10
CA SER A 20 3.28 -8.85 -2.07
C SER A 20 2.77 -9.30 -3.44
N SER A 21 3.20 -10.49 -3.89
CA SER A 21 2.73 -11.10 -5.14
C SER A 21 1.24 -11.43 -5.09
N TRP A 22 0.74 -11.89 -3.94
CA TRP A 22 -0.70 -12.13 -3.74
C TRP A 22 -1.52 -10.84 -3.85
N TYR A 23 -1.09 -9.73 -3.23
CA TYR A 23 -1.78 -8.45 -3.41
C TYR A 23 -1.77 -7.98 -4.86
N MET A 24 -0.65 -8.11 -5.56
CA MET A 24 -0.58 -7.82 -6.99
C MET A 24 -1.63 -8.63 -7.78
N GLN A 25 -1.74 -9.94 -7.51
CA GLN A 25 -2.74 -10.79 -8.16
C GLN A 25 -4.16 -10.37 -7.84
N GLU A 26 -4.47 -10.08 -6.57
CA GLU A 26 -5.80 -9.57 -6.15
C GLU A 26 -6.19 -8.28 -6.88
N LEU A 27 -5.23 -7.35 -7.04
CA LEU A 27 -5.45 -6.09 -7.75
C LEU A 27 -5.68 -6.32 -9.24
N LEU A 28 -4.81 -7.09 -9.90
CA LEU A 28 -4.95 -7.40 -11.33
C LEU A 28 -6.23 -8.18 -11.64
N GLN A 29 -6.64 -9.12 -10.77
CA GLN A 29 -7.91 -9.85 -10.95
C GLN A 29 -9.13 -8.95 -10.79
N THR A 30 -9.05 -7.90 -9.97
CA THR A 30 -10.19 -7.02 -9.69
C THR A 30 -10.34 -5.92 -10.72
N PHE A 31 -9.24 -5.28 -11.09
CA PHE A 31 -9.24 -4.09 -11.95
C PHE A 31 -8.87 -4.41 -13.41
N GLY A 32 -8.31 -5.59 -13.69
CA GLY A 32 -8.04 -6.03 -15.05
C GLY A 32 -7.21 -5.03 -15.85
N ASP A 33 -7.73 -4.65 -17.01
CA ASP A 33 -7.15 -3.70 -17.97
C ASP A 33 -7.27 -2.23 -17.54
N GLN A 34 -7.98 -1.94 -16.45
CA GLN A 34 -8.07 -0.60 -15.89
C GLN A 34 -6.79 -0.17 -15.17
N LEU A 35 -5.92 -1.11 -14.78
CA LEU A 35 -4.59 -0.81 -14.25
C LEU A 35 -3.58 -0.82 -15.40
N GLY A 36 -2.75 0.23 -15.46
CA GLY A 36 -1.67 0.29 -16.42
C GLY A 36 -0.45 -0.53 -16.02
N GLU A 37 -0.15 -0.60 -14.72
CA GLU A 37 1.00 -1.32 -14.18
C GLU A 37 0.80 -1.68 -12.70
N VAL A 38 1.28 -2.86 -12.29
CA VAL A 38 1.52 -3.17 -10.87
C VAL A 38 2.96 -3.66 -10.72
N SER A 39 3.75 -2.96 -9.90
CA SER A 39 5.18 -3.19 -9.76
C SER A 39 5.49 -3.74 -8.37
N LEU A 40 6.36 -4.76 -8.30
CA LEU A 40 6.89 -5.31 -7.07
C LEU A 40 8.32 -4.77 -6.87
N ILE A 41 8.52 -3.94 -5.84
CA ILE A 41 9.77 -3.21 -5.63
C ILE A 41 10.42 -3.68 -4.31
N PRO A 42 11.63 -4.25 -4.37
CA PRO A 42 12.43 -4.50 -3.18
C PRO A 42 12.68 -3.22 -2.38
N GLY A 43 12.30 -3.23 -1.12
CA GLY A 43 12.45 -2.11 -0.20
C GLY A 43 13.39 -2.39 0.97
N PRO A 44 13.76 -1.32 1.71
CA PRO A 44 14.44 -1.38 3.00
C PRO A 44 13.83 -2.33 4.04
N GLN A 45 14.60 -2.56 5.12
CA GLN A 45 14.21 -3.47 6.19
C GLN A 45 12.89 -3.08 6.83
N GLY A 46 11.98 -4.05 6.93
CA GLY A 46 10.69 -3.87 7.59
C GLY A 46 9.68 -2.98 6.86
N GLN A 47 10.03 -2.50 5.67
CA GLN A 47 9.14 -1.67 4.87
C GLN A 47 8.11 -2.53 4.14
N PHE A 48 6.86 -2.12 4.24
CA PHE A 48 5.79 -2.58 3.35
C PHE A 48 4.87 -1.39 3.07
N LYS A 49 4.88 -0.91 1.82
CA LYS A 49 4.07 0.22 1.37
C LYS A 49 3.40 -0.11 0.04
N ILE A 50 2.20 0.40 -0.15
CA ILE A 50 1.49 0.37 -1.43
C ILE A 50 1.25 1.82 -1.83
N LEU A 51 1.85 2.19 -2.96
CA LEU A 51 1.73 3.52 -3.56
C LEU A 51 0.94 3.41 -4.85
N GLY A 52 0.17 4.46 -5.17
CA GLY A 52 -0.57 4.57 -6.41
C GLY A 52 -0.19 5.84 -7.15
N GLN A 53 -0.28 5.80 -8.47
CA GLN A 53 -0.10 6.98 -9.31
C GLN A 53 -1.24 7.00 -10.33
N GLU A 54 -2.12 8.00 -10.23
CA GLU A 54 -3.31 8.07 -11.08
C GLU A 54 -2.98 8.42 -12.53
N LYS A 55 -2.03 9.33 -12.74
CA LYS A 55 -1.68 9.88 -14.05
C LYS A 55 -0.19 10.11 -14.20
N GLU A 56 0.26 10.23 -15.44
CA GLU A 56 1.66 10.55 -15.74
C GLU A 56 2.06 11.90 -15.15
N GLY A 57 3.19 11.92 -14.44
CA GLY A 57 3.66 13.11 -13.71
C GLY A 57 2.75 13.53 -12.54
N GLY A 58 1.77 12.72 -12.16
CA GLY A 58 0.98 12.92 -10.95
C GLY A 58 1.78 12.57 -9.69
N GLU A 59 1.36 13.15 -8.56
CA GLU A 59 1.90 12.85 -7.23
C GLU A 59 1.67 11.38 -6.86
N GLU A 60 2.59 10.82 -6.08
CA GLU A 60 2.41 9.49 -5.51
C GLU A 60 1.38 9.55 -4.37
N ILE A 61 0.40 8.65 -4.44
CA ILE A 61 -0.68 8.52 -3.47
C ILE A 61 -0.36 7.35 -2.55
N LEU A 62 -0.23 7.62 -1.25
CA LEU A 62 -0.06 6.57 -0.26
C LEU A 62 -1.38 5.81 -0.05
N ILE A 63 -1.46 4.59 -0.58
CA ILE A 63 -2.62 3.71 -0.41
C ILE A 63 -2.53 2.96 0.92
N TRP A 64 -1.35 2.43 1.26
CA TRP A 64 -1.12 1.70 2.50
C TRP A 64 0.32 1.82 2.99
N ASP A 65 0.49 1.96 4.30
CA ASP A 65 1.79 1.84 4.97
C ASP A 65 1.66 0.93 6.18
N ARG A 66 2.43 -0.16 6.23
CA ARG A 66 2.38 -1.11 7.34
C ARG A 66 2.67 -0.46 8.69
N ILE A 67 3.57 0.51 8.74
CA ILE A 67 3.97 1.17 9.99
C ILE A 67 2.84 2.07 10.48
N ILE A 68 2.26 2.86 9.57
CA ILE A 68 1.18 3.82 9.91
C ILE A 68 -0.14 3.09 10.19
N ASN A 69 -0.44 2.04 9.43
CA ASN A 69 -1.71 1.31 9.53
C ASN A 69 -1.64 0.09 10.47
N GLY A 70 -0.51 -0.15 11.14
CA GLY A 70 -0.39 -1.20 12.16
C GLY A 70 -0.49 -2.63 11.64
N GLY A 71 -0.12 -2.88 10.38
CA GLY A 71 -0.18 -4.23 9.80
C GLY A 71 -0.38 -4.27 8.30
N PHE A 72 -0.75 -5.45 7.80
CA PHE A 72 -1.05 -5.67 6.39
C PHE A 72 -2.55 -5.45 6.12
N PRO A 73 -2.93 -4.93 4.94
CA PRO A 73 -4.32 -4.68 4.65
C PRO A 73 -5.10 -5.98 4.41
N ASP A 74 -6.37 -6.01 4.79
CA ASP A 74 -7.32 -6.97 4.24
C ASP A 74 -7.51 -6.73 2.73
N SER A 75 -7.68 -7.78 1.92
CA SER A 75 -7.78 -7.65 0.47
C SER A 75 -9.00 -6.83 0.05
N LYS A 76 -10.14 -7.00 0.72
CA LYS A 76 -11.35 -6.22 0.42
C LYS A 76 -11.11 -4.76 0.70
N TYR A 77 -10.49 -4.44 1.85
CA TYR A 77 -10.19 -3.06 2.22
C TYR A 77 -9.19 -2.42 1.27
N LEU A 78 -8.12 -3.14 0.89
CA LEU A 78 -7.15 -2.65 -0.08
C LEU A 78 -7.82 -2.28 -1.41
N LYS A 79 -8.66 -3.17 -1.95
CA LYS A 79 -9.38 -2.94 -3.20
C LYS A 79 -10.32 -1.74 -3.12
N GLN A 80 -11.05 -1.59 -2.01
CA GLN A 80 -11.89 -0.41 -1.78
C GLN A 80 -11.07 0.88 -1.74
N ARG A 81 -9.90 0.88 -1.09
CA ARG A 81 -9.03 2.04 -1.02
C ARG A 81 -8.45 2.42 -2.38
N VAL A 82 -7.97 1.43 -3.14
CA VAL A 82 -7.49 1.64 -4.52
C VAL A 82 -8.60 2.24 -5.39
N LYS A 83 -9.81 1.68 -5.28
CA LYS A 83 -10.97 2.16 -6.02
C LYS A 83 -11.31 3.62 -5.69
N ALA A 84 -11.35 3.98 -4.41
CA ALA A 84 -11.63 5.34 -3.98
C ALA A 84 -10.53 6.34 -4.37
N LEU A 85 -9.25 5.95 -4.30
CA LEU A 85 -8.12 6.86 -4.49
C LEU A 85 -7.64 7.00 -5.95
N LEU A 86 -7.77 5.96 -6.77
CA LEU A 86 -7.25 5.96 -8.15
C LEU A 86 -8.34 6.02 -9.21
N PHE A 87 -9.57 5.64 -8.88
CA PHE A 87 -10.69 5.61 -9.83
C PHE A 87 -11.79 6.61 -9.47
N HIS A 88 -11.67 7.29 -8.32
CA HIS A 88 -12.62 8.30 -7.85
C HIS A 88 -14.09 7.82 -7.80
N ASP A 89 -14.30 6.51 -7.66
CA ASP A 89 -15.63 5.93 -7.50
C ASP A 89 -16.14 6.18 -6.07
N GLU A 90 -17.41 6.56 -5.93
CA GLU A 90 -18.05 6.68 -4.62
C GLU A 90 -18.20 5.30 -3.98
N VAL A 91 -17.27 4.93 -3.11
CA VAL A 91 -17.29 3.67 -2.36
C VAL A 91 -17.58 3.96 -0.89
N SER A 92 -18.69 3.44 -0.38
CA SER A 92 -18.96 3.39 1.05
C SER A 92 -18.02 2.37 1.72
N ILE A 93 -16.94 2.87 2.30
CA ILE A 93 -16.03 2.04 3.11
C ILE A 93 -16.78 1.66 4.38
N GLY A 94 -17.24 0.41 4.45
CA GLY A 94 -17.88 -0.14 5.64
C GLY A 94 -16.91 -0.16 6.83
N LYS A 95 -17.41 0.12 8.04
CA LYS A 95 -16.63 0.09 9.28
C LYS A 95 -16.18 -1.34 9.58
N HIS A 96 -14.87 -1.58 9.72
CA HIS A 96 -14.38 -2.84 10.27
C HIS A 96 -13.12 -2.66 11.14
N ASN A 97 -13.19 -3.25 12.35
CA ASN A 97 -12.17 -3.48 13.39
C ASN A 97 -11.24 -2.32 13.77
N GLU A 98 -11.78 -1.34 14.50
CA GLU A 98 -11.00 -0.51 15.43
C GLU A 98 -10.60 -1.34 16.67
N SER A 99 -9.69 -2.30 16.52
CA SER A 99 -8.95 -2.81 17.68
C SER A 99 -7.76 -1.88 17.96
N GLY A 100 -8.08 -0.75 18.61
CA GLY A 100 -7.16 0.05 19.43
C GLY A 100 -6.09 0.87 18.69
N SER A 101 -6.45 2.07 18.22
CA SER A 101 -5.49 3.18 18.10
C SER A 101 -6.24 4.51 18.27
N LYS A 102 -6.09 5.15 19.43
CA LYS A 102 -6.62 6.49 19.69
C LYS A 102 -5.79 7.55 18.97
N GLY A 103 -6.45 8.38 18.15
CA GLY A 103 -6.08 9.76 17.76
C GLY A 103 -4.96 9.88 16.71
N SER A 104 -4.99 10.78 15.72
CA SER A 104 -5.78 12.02 15.55
C SER A 104 -5.86 12.40 14.06
N SER A 105 -7.00 12.99 13.67
CA SER A 105 -7.16 13.74 12.42
C SER A 105 -6.13 14.88 12.29
N GLY A 106 -5.54 15.04 11.11
CA GLY A 106 -4.76 16.22 10.76
C GLY A 106 -3.84 16.05 9.55
N ASN A 107 -4.12 16.83 8.51
CA ASN A 107 -3.28 17.23 7.37
C ASN A 107 -2.72 16.17 6.42
N PHE A 108 -3.26 16.21 5.20
CA PHE A 108 -2.62 15.78 3.96
C PHE A 108 -1.43 16.72 3.69
N GLU A 109 -0.32 16.46 4.38
CA GLU A 109 0.94 17.15 4.18
C GLU A 109 1.84 16.26 3.33
N LEU A 110 2.29 16.83 2.20
CA LEU A 110 3.26 16.26 1.26
C LEU A 110 4.33 15.44 1.99
N LEU A 111 4.30 14.12 1.76
CA LEU A 111 5.26 13.16 2.31
C LEU A 111 6.63 13.39 1.68
N ARG A 112 7.35 14.41 2.17
CA ARG A 112 8.80 14.46 2.10
C ARG A 112 9.35 13.31 2.93
N SER A 113 10.12 12.47 2.24
CA SER A 113 10.95 11.39 2.74
C SER A 113 11.53 11.67 4.11
N ASN A 114 11.08 10.94 5.11
CA ASN A 114 11.93 10.57 6.22
C ASN A 114 11.82 9.06 6.40
N ASP A 115 12.94 8.41 6.09
CA ASP A 115 13.25 7.01 6.27
C ASP A 115 13.10 6.58 7.74
N ALA A 116 11.86 6.45 8.22
CA ALA A 116 11.55 5.59 9.35
C ALA A 116 11.60 4.13 8.85
N CYS A 117 12.76 3.71 8.34
CA CYS A 117 13.08 2.31 8.21
C CYS A 117 12.95 1.73 9.62
N ALA A 118 12.03 0.78 9.82
CA ALA A 118 11.85 0.17 11.13
C ALA A 118 13.13 -0.63 11.45
N ILE A 119 14.05 0.01 12.19
CA ILE A 119 15.35 -0.55 12.62
C ILE A 119 15.12 -1.85 13.43
N ASP A 120 13.92 -2.05 13.99
CA ASP A 120 13.53 -3.25 14.73
C ASP A 120 12.32 -3.97 14.09
N CYS A 121 12.45 -4.39 12.83
CA CYS A 121 11.44 -5.27 12.24
C CYS A 121 11.68 -6.73 12.68
N LYS A 122 10.84 -7.20 13.60
CA LYS A 122 10.86 -8.58 14.15
C LYS A 122 10.89 -9.68 13.08
N ASP A 123 10.16 -9.47 11.98
CA ASP A 123 10.08 -10.46 10.89
C ASP A 123 11.37 -10.58 10.06
N CYS A 124 12.29 -9.63 10.19
CA CYS A 124 13.56 -9.63 9.46
C CYS A 124 14.70 -10.31 10.24
N GLN A 125 14.39 -10.90 11.40
CA GLN A 125 15.33 -11.66 12.23
C GLN A 125 15.22 -13.16 11.90
N THR A 126 15.56 -13.55 10.67
CA THR A 126 15.90 -14.94 10.38
C THR A 126 17.03 -14.95 9.36
N ASP A 127 18.18 -15.51 9.76
CA ASP A 127 19.30 -15.84 8.88
C ASP A 127 18.88 -16.85 7.79
#